data_AF-A0A563C445-F1
#
_entry.id   AF-A0A563C445-F1
#
_cell.length_a   1.000
_cell.length_b   1.000
_cell.length_c   1.000
_cell.angle_alpha   90.00
_cell.angle_beta   90.00
_cell.angle_gamma   90.00
#
_symmetry.space_group_name_H-M   'P 1'
#
loop_
_entity.id
_entity.type
_entity.pdbx_description
1 polymer ?
#
loop_
_entity_poly.entity_id
_entity_poly.type
_entity_poly.pdbx_seq_one_letter_code
_entity_poly.pdbx_strand_id
1 'polypeptide(L)'
;MYLSNDERKEIMSMYGCEDFTEINHYEVGPDTWIYLFEHEDKKYLLVSTDYFGDYEFDVFPHLLKYDSGRLIFILQREVSIKDEYLNKKGSSTLLFEYTD
;
A
#
# COMPACT_ATOMS: atom_id res chain seq x y z
N MET A 1 7.82 -4.87 3.47
CA MET A 1 9.00 -4.38 4.20
C MET A 1 8.58 -3.21 5.08
N TYR A 2 9.21 -2.97 6.23
CA TYR A 2 8.96 -1.71 6.95
C TYR A 2 9.61 -0.56 6.19
N LEU A 3 8.83 0.47 5.88
CA LEU A 3 9.27 1.72 5.27
C LEU A 3 9.41 2.80 6.34
N SER A 4 10.53 3.54 6.32
CA SER A 4 10.69 4.76 7.11
C SER A 4 9.79 5.89 6.61
N ASN A 5 9.59 6.93 7.42
CA ASN A 5 8.74 8.06 7.05
C ASN A 5 9.19 8.75 5.74
N ASP A 6 10.50 8.86 5.53
CA ASP A 6 11.04 9.51 4.33
C ASP A 6 10.86 8.62 3.09
N GLU A 7 11.04 7.30 3.23
CA GLU A 7 10.73 6.35 2.15
C GLU A 7 9.25 6.38 1.78
N ARG A 8 8.35 6.46 2.77
CA ARG A 8 6.91 6.57 2.49
C ARG A 8 6.58 7.84 1.71
N LYS A 9 7.15 8.99 2.08
CA LYS A 9 6.95 10.24 1.33
C LYS A 9 7.47 10.14 -0.10
N GLU A 10 8.67 9.57 -0.28
CA GLU A 10 9.25 9.35 -1.61
C GLU A 10 8.33 8.46 -2.46
N ILE A 11 7.87 7.33 -1.91
CA ILE A 11 6.99 6.39 -2.59
C ILE A 11 5.64 7.03 -2.92
N MET A 12 5.01 7.74 -1.98
CA MET A 12 3.74 8.44 -2.25
C MET A 12 3.88 9.51 -3.33
N SER A 13 5.04 10.17 -3.42
CA SER A 13 5.33 11.08 -4.54
C SER A 13 5.44 10.35 -5.89
N MET A 14 5.95 9.11 -5.93
CA MET A 14 5.95 8.31 -7.16
C MET A 14 4.54 8.04 -7.69
N TYR A 15 3.56 7.88 -6.79
CA TYR A 15 2.15 7.77 -7.14
C TYR A 15 1.49 9.14 -7.45
N GLY A 16 2.22 10.24 -7.27
CA GLY A 16 1.73 11.61 -7.34
C GLY A 16 0.62 11.88 -6.33
N CYS A 17 0.88 11.43 -5.10
CA CYS A 17 0.03 11.49 -3.92
C CYS A 17 0.76 12.21 -2.77
N GLU A 18 1.53 13.25 -3.08
CA GLU A 18 2.37 13.99 -2.12
C GLU A 18 1.55 14.63 -0.98
N ASP A 19 0.32 15.04 -1.29
CA ASP A 19 -0.57 15.74 -0.37
C ASP A 19 -1.44 14.80 0.48
N PHE A 20 -1.14 13.50 0.48
CA PHE A 20 -1.89 12.49 1.23
C PHE A 20 -1.42 12.47 2.69
N THR A 21 -2.38 12.39 3.62
CA THR A 21 -2.07 12.38 5.06
C THR A 21 -2.03 10.94 5.57
N GLU A 22 -0.90 10.52 6.14
CA GLU A 22 -0.80 9.21 6.81
C GLU A 22 -1.64 9.21 8.10
N ILE A 23 -2.49 8.20 8.25
CA ILE A 23 -3.41 8.04 9.39
C ILE A 23 -2.84 7.01 10.38
N ASN A 24 -2.34 5.89 9.87
CA ASN A 24 -1.87 4.76 10.68
C ASN A 24 -1.05 3.78 9.83
N HIS A 25 -0.37 2.84 10.50
CA HIS A 25 0.26 1.69 9.84
C HIS A 25 0.36 0.48 10.77
N TYR A 26 0.46 -0.71 10.20
CA TYR A 26 0.55 -1.96 10.96
C TYR A 26 1.25 -3.06 10.14
N GLU A 27 1.91 -3.94 10.86
CA GLU A 27 2.48 -5.18 10.31
C GLU A 27 1.36 -6.22 10.20
N VAL A 28 1.20 -6.80 9.01
CA VAL A 28 0.16 -7.81 8.73
C VAL A 28 0.73 -9.21 8.49
N GLY A 29 2.04 -9.32 8.39
CA GLY A 29 2.75 -10.58 8.20
C GLY A 29 4.25 -10.33 8.15
N PRO A 30 5.07 -11.41 8.11
CA PRO A 30 6.51 -11.30 7.97
C PRO A 30 6.83 -10.41 6.77
N ASP A 31 7.64 -9.37 6.98
CA ASP A 31 8.05 -8.42 5.95
C ASP A 31 6.89 -7.81 5.15
N THR A 32 5.67 -7.74 5.71
CA THR A 32 4.51 -7.13 5.06
C THR A 32 3.86 -6.09 5.96
N TRP A 33 3.86 -4.86 5.47
CA TRP A 33 3.33 -3.70 6.18
C TRP A 33 2.24 -3.04 5.36
N ILE A 34 1.27 -2.49 6.07
CA ILE A 34 0.22 -1.68 5.49
C ILE A 34 0.27 -0.28 6.09
N TYR A 35 0.22 0.73 5.22
CA TYR A 35 0.16 2.14 5.58
C TYR A 35 -1.14 2.74 5.06
N LEU A 36 -1.87 3.44 5.94
CA LEU A 36 -3.16 4.05 5.65
C LEU A 36 -3.00 5.55 5.43
N PHE A 37 -3.66 6.05 4.41
CA PHE A 37 -3.66 7.45 4.03
C PHE A 37 -5.09 7.95 3.75
N GLU A 38 -5.28 9.26 3.93
CA GLU A 38 -6.52 9.96 3.60
C GLU A 38 -6.24 11.16 2.69
N HIS A 39 -7.15 11.37 1.72
CA HIS A 39 -7.14 12.53 0.83
C HIS A 39 -8.55 12.75 0.25
N GLU A 40 -9.06 13.99 0.29
CA GLU A 40 -10.37 14.37 -0.25
C GLU A 40 -11.52 13.39 0.12
N ASP A 41 -11.65 13.08 1.41
CA ASP A 41 -12.64 12.14 1.97
C ASP A 41 -12.53 10.68 1.46
N LYS A 42 -11.44 10.34 0.78
CA LYS A 42 -11.13 8.99 0.33
C LYS A 42 -10.01 8.38 1.16
N LYS A 43 -10.04 7.05 1.24
CA LYS A 43 -9.08 6.26 1.99
C LYS A 43 -8.21 5.43 1.07
N TYR A 44 -6.93 5.39 1.41
CA TYR A 44 -5.91 4.74 0.62
C TYR A 44 -5.02 3.87 1.48
N LEU A 45 -4.58 2.77 0.90
CA LEU A 45 -3.81 1.74 1.56
C LEU A 45 -2.60 1.40 0.68
N LEU A 46 -1.41 1.66 1.22
CA LEU A 46 -0.15 1.27 0.61
C LEU A 46 0.29 -0.05 1.26
N VAL A 47 0.38 -1.11 0.45
CA VAL A 47 1.02 -2.37 0.86
C VAL A 47 2.50 -2.25 0.56
N SER A 48 3.35 -2.58 1.52
CA SER A 48 4.77 -2.85 1.28
C SER A 48 5.10 -4.27 1.66
N THR A 49 5.62 -5.04 0.72
CA THR A 49 6.01 -6.45 0.90
C THR A 49 7.18 -6.81 0.02
N ASP A 50 7.93 -7.85 0.41
CA ASP A 50 8.98 -8.44 -0.42
C ASP A 50 8.47 -9.64 -1.23
N TYR A 51 7.18 -9.98 -1.08
CA TYR A 51 6.51 -11.09 -1.79
C TYR A 51 5.93 -10.71 -3.15
N PHE A 52 6.21 -9.51 -3.70
CA PHE A 52 5.76 -9.19 -5.06
C PHE A 52 6.46 -10.10 -6.08
N GLY A 53 5.69 -10.70 -6.98
CA GLY A 53 6.17 -11.79 -7.84
C GLY A 53 5.83 -13.19 -7.31
N ASP A 54 5.35 -13.30 -6.06
CA ASP A 54 4.73 -14.54 -5.59
C ASP A 54 3.31 -14.65 -6.13
N TYR A 55 3.04 -15.74 -6.85
CA TYR A 55 1.77 -16.00 -7.55
C TYR A 55 0.54 -15.76 -6.66
N GLU A 56 0.59 -16.14 -5.39
CA GLU A 56 -0.53 -15.99 -4.46
C GLU A 56 -0.84 -14.51 -4.17
N PHE A 57 0.18 -13.66 -4.06
CA PHE A 57 0.02 -12.23 -3.83
C PHE A 57 -0.40 -11.50 -5.11
N ASP A 58 0.26 -11.80 -6.24
CA ASP A 58 0.01 -11.14 -7.52
C ASP A 58 -1.38 -11.43 -8.08
N VAL A 59 -1.89 -12.65 -7.89
CA VAL A 59 -3.21 -13.06 -8.37
C VAL A 59 -4.31 -12.63 -7.40
N PHE A 60 -3.97 -12.49 -6.12
CA PHE A 60 -4.95 -12.19 -5.09
C PHE A 60 -4.45 -11.17 -4.05
N PRO A 61 -4.21 -9.90 -4.43
CA PRO A 61 -3.78 -8.86 -3.48
C PRO A 61 -4.85 -8.59 -2.39
N HIS A 62 -6.10 -8.98 -2.65
CA HIS A 62 -7.23 -8.92 -1.73
C HIS A 62 -7.31 -10.13 -0.76
N LEU A 63 -6.43 -11.12 -0.88
CA LEU A 63 -6.30 -12.24 0.08
C LEU A 63 -5.50 -11.88 1.33
N LEU A 64 -5.08 -10.61 1.49
CA LEU A 64 -4.71 -10.02 2.77
C LEU A 64 -5.94 -9.98 3.72
N LYS A 65 -6.50 -11.16 4.04
CA LYS A 65 -7.57 -11.37 4.99
C LYS A 65 -6.94 -11.53 6.36
N TYR A 66 -7.01 -10.46 7.15
CA TYR A 66 -6.73 -10.50 8.56
C TYR A 66 -7.95 -11.07 9.29
N ASP A 67 -7.84 -12.25 9.89
CA ASP A 67 -8.86 -12.74 10.83
C ASP A 67 -8.26 -13.20 12.16
N SER A 68 -8.18 -12.24 13.08
CA SER A 68 -8.43 -12.37 14.53
C SER A 68 -8.73 -10.98 15.14
N GLY A 69 -9.40 -10.10 14.37
CA GLY A 69 -10.06 -8.87 14.86
C GLY A 69 -9.25 -7.56 14.91
N ARG A 70 -9.14 -6.70 13.90
CA ARG A 70 -9.80 -6.60 12.58
C ARG A 70 -9.21 -5.37 11.87
N LEU A 71 -8.90 -5.49 10.58
CA LEU A 71 -9.05 -4.42 9.58
C LEU A 71 -9.47 -5.15 8.29
N ILE A 72 -10.71 -4.92 7.84
CA ILE A 72 -11.24 -5.47 6.59
C ILE A 72 -11.25 -4.28 5.63
N PHE A 73 -10.42 -4.32 4.61
CA PHE A 73 -10.45 -3.35 3.53
C PHE A 73 -11.06 -4.00 2.31
N ILE A 74 -12.03 -3.34 1.72
CA ILE A 74 -12.50 -3.70 0.39
C ILE A 74 -11.69 -2.86 -0.59
N LEU A 75 -10.64 -3.46 -1.17
CA LEU A 75 -9.82 -2.81 -2.20
C LEU A 75 -10.68 -2.52 -3.44
N GLN A 76 -10.70 -1.26 -3.87
CA GLN A 76 -11.54 -0.80 -4.98
C GLN A 76 -10.72 -0.65 -6.25
N ARG A 77 -9.68 0.18 -6.20
CA ARG A 77 -8.91 0.60 -7.36
C ARG A 77 -7.43 0.70 -7.01
N GLU A 78 -6.59 0.07 -7.83
CA GLU A 78 -5.15 0.28 -7.79
C GLU A 78 -4.79 1.64 -8.38
N VAL A 79 -3.90 2.35 -7.67
CA VAL A 79 -3.30 3.61 -8.13
C VAL A 79 -1.98 3.26 -8.78
N SER A 80 -1.83 3.57 -10.07
CA SER A 80 -0.59 3.32 -10.79
C SER A 80 0.46 4.39 -10.49
N ILE A 81 1.73 3.99 -10.49
CA ILE A 81 2.88 4.90 -10.41
C ILE A 81 2.84 5.86 -11.62
N LYS A 82 3.03 7.16 -11.37
CA LYS A 82 3.05 8.19 -12.42
C LYS A 82 4.45 8.39 -13.02
N ASP A 83 5.49 8.08 -12.26
CA ASP A 83 6.88 8.20 -12.70
C ASP A 83 7.48 6.83 -13.09
N GLU A 84 7.51 6.55 -14.40
CA GLU A 84 8.04 5.30 -14.95
C GLU A 84 9.55 5.09 -14.67
N TYR A 85 10.33 6.13 -14.36
CA TYR A 85 11.75 6.00 -14.04
C TYR A 85 11.98 5.43 -12.63
N LEU A 86 10.99 5.54 -11.75
CA LEU A 86 11.06 5.17 -10.34
C LEU A 86 10.49 3.77 -10.06
N ASN A 87 10.04 3.07 -11.10
CA ASN A 87 9.43 1.74 -11.05
C ASN A 87 10.29 0.67 -10.34
N LYS A 88 11.62 0.87 -10.28
CA LYS A 88 12.54 -0.04 -9.56
C LYS A 88 12.46 0.06 -8.04
N LYS A 89 11.99 1.18 -7.49
CA LYS A 89 11.80 1.38 -6.03
C LYS A 89 10.36 1.08 -5.62
N GLY A 90 9.40 1.36 -6.51
CA GLY A 90 7.99 1.05 -6.31
C GLY A 90 7.62 -0.42 -6.44
N SER A 91 8.52 -1.28 -6.95
CA SER A 91 8.26 -2.71 -7.17
C SER A 91 7.97 -3.51 -5.91
N SER A 92 8.31 -2.97 -4.73
CA SER A 92 7.97 -3.54 -3.43
C SER A 92 6.79 -2.83 -2.75
N THR A 93 5.94 -2.15 -3.53
CA THR A 93 4.72 -1.53 -3.03
C THR A 93 3.57 -1.55 -4.01
N LEU A 94 2.33 -1.56 -3.50
CA LEU A 94 1.13 -1.27 -4.27
C LEU A 94 0.21 -0.34 -3.48
N LEU A 95 -0.40 0.61 -4.16
CA LEU A 95 -1.33 1.57 -3.57
C LEU A 95 -2.75 1.31 -4.06
N PHE A 96 -3.70 1.24 -3.13
CA PHE A 96 -5.11 1.02 -3.44
C PHE A 96 -6.00 2.06 -2.78
N GLU A 97 -7.06 2.48 -3.45
CA GLU A 97 -8.24 3.05 -2.81
C GLU A 97 -9.03 1.92 -2.12
N TYR A 98 -9.54 2.17 -0.91
CA TYR A 98 -10.33 1.19 -0.16
C TYR A 98 -11.56 1.79 0.52
N THR A 99 -12.49 0.92 0.90
CA THR A 99 -13.61 1.23 1.81
C THR A 99 -13.62 0.27 3.02
N ASP A 100 -14.21 0.73 4.12
CA ASP A 100 -14.49 -0.12 5.29
C ASP A 100 -15.62 -1.15 5.03
#